data_AF-A0A511ZIE5-F1
#
_entry.id   AF-A0A511ZIE5-F1
#
_cell.length_a   1.000
_cell.length_b   1.000
_cell.length_c   1.000
_cell.angle_alpha   90.00
_cell.angle_beta   90.00
_cell.angle_gamma   90.00
#
_symmetry.space_group_name_H-M   'P 1'
#
loop_
_entity.id
_entity.type
_entity.pdbx_description
1 polymer ?
#
loop_
_entity_poly.entity_id
_entity_poly.type
_entity_poly.pdbx_seq_one_letter_code
_entity_poly.pdbx_strand_id
1 'polypeptide(L)'
;MKKFLILFVGMMLFLVACNDSSASEEKNNNLPEEENSDSDSEVVKSESKSEKSTIDTNKKLGLKTEDIFKTELFEGKEATLQSFEYEDMKIDIIDSDYSTFRMFIYYLNDAEYASGIVLRNNGNNRDLEKETFDFFYNNLPENITDNSRQFKSAKNDYYLVGVIFNNEVDIDNPPVEISQIVQSDFFLDEENVDFYKQASKKAEYKEIYERVNSYIEENDVNDNDSAYEIKNIIDPVKDLMDKVEVHYDDFDDVSTIYYQGLNDVSNDKHIVPFITTEDNTMTFLVGFEKEDWLFADNVVFNIDGEKESIGTFNFDTDILNGSLIREEDTITNIDEELIEKIIDAEEVKMRFEGDKGEIDYTLTENDIQAIQTIKSFKGIKNDLSNLLFRFENK
;
A
#
# COMPACT_ATOMS: atom_id res chain seq x y z
N MET A 1 22.34 -8.78 -39.76
CA MET A 1 22.32 -7.41 -40.35
C MET A 1 21.24 -7.34 -41.42
N LYS A 2 20.11 -6.64 -41.18
CA LYS A 2 19.02 -6.29 -42.15
C LYS A 2 18.27 -7.46 -42.85
N LYS A 3 16.98 -7.37 -43.22
CA LYS A 3 15.77 -6.70 -42.65
C LYS A 3 14.53 -7.09 -43.51
N PHE A 4 13.39 -7.44 -42.88
CA PHE A 4 12.01 -7.43 -43.48
C PHE A 4 11.73 -8.38 -44.69
N LEU A 5 10.49 -8.59 -45.21
CA LEU A 5 9.20 -7.88 -45.06
C LEU A 5 7.94 -8.80 -45.29
N ILE A 6 6.95 -8.71 -44.37
CA ILE A 6 5.46 -8.80 -44.50
C ILE A 6 4.79 -9.70 -45.59
N LEU A 7 3.79 -10.51 -45.15
CA LEU A 7 2.42 -10.45 -45.71
C LEU A 7 1.36 -10.72 -44.62
N PHE A 8 0.21 -10.02 -44.67
CA PHE A 8 -0.80 -9.98 -43.59
C PHE A 8 -2.21 -9.82 -44.17
N VAL A 9 -3.03 -10.90 -44.15
CA VAL A 9 -4.48 -10.93 -44.48
C VAL A 9 -5.10 -12.12 -43.72
N GLY A 10 -6.25 -12.02 -43.05
CA GLY A 10 -7.09 -10.84 -42.91
C GLY A 10 -8.37 -11.03 -42.07
N MET A 11 -9.29 -10.09 -42.28
CA MET A 11 -10.45 -9.72 -41.46
C MET A 11 -11.69 -10.59 -41.70
N MET A 12 -12.44 -10.88 -40.62
CA MET A 12 -13.83 -11.36 -40.71
C MET A 12 -14.70 -10.69 -39.64
N LEU A 13 -15.79 -10.04 -40.06
CA LEU A 13 -16.89 -9.66 -39.16
C LEU A 13 -17.92 -10.80 -39.09
N PHE A 14 -18.62 -10.88 -37.96
CA PHE A 14 -20.00 -11.36 -37.96
C PHE A 14 -20.93 -10.35 -37.28
N LEU A 15 -22.07 -10.12 -37.91
CA LEU A 15 -23.17 -9.31 -37.38
C LEU A 15 -24.15 -10.21 -36.64
N VAL A 16 -24.61 -9.77 -35.47
CA VAL A 16 -25.94 -10.09 -34.95
C VAL A 16 -26.59 -8.78 -34.53
N ALA A 17 -27.80 -8.52 -35.01
CA ALA A 17 -28.61 -7.36 -34.69
C ALA A 17 -30.11 -7.72 -34.79
N CYS A 18 -30.96 -6.86 -34.20
CA CYS A 18 -32.42 -7.01 -34.08
C CYS A 18 -32.88 -8.10 -33.07
N ASN A 19 -34.05 -7.97 -32.42
CA ASN A 19 -35.19 -7.10 -32.79
C ASN A 19 -35.95 -6.46 -31.59
N ASP A 20 -36.80 -5.48 -31.92
CA ASP A 20 -37.40 -4.42 -31.06
C ASP A 20 -38.72 -4.73 -30.31
N SER A 21 -39.12 -3.71 -29.51
CA SER A 21 -40.50 -3.32 -29.09
C SER A 21 -41.09 -4.00 -27.85
N SER A 22 -42.01 -3.42 -27.06
CA SER A 22 -42.83 -2.16 -27.14
C SER A 22 -43.02 -1.56 -25.72
N ALA A 23 -43.10 -0.26 -25.41
CA ALA A 23 -43.77 0.92 -25.98
C ALA A 23 -45.22 1.21 -25.47
N SER A 24 -45.35 2.15 -24.50
CA SER A 24 -46.52 3.00 -24.17
C SER A 24 -46.06 4.10 -23.17
N GLU A 25 -46.33 5.42 -23.24
CA GLU A 25 -47.62 6.17 -23.28
C GLU A 25 -48.51 5.90 -22.04
N GLU A 26 -49.11 6.85 -21.28
CA GLU A 26 -49.35 8.32 -21.31
C GLU A 26 -49.47 8.87 -19.83
N LYS A 27 -49.70 10.14 -19.39
CA LYS A 27 -49.96 11.50 -19.94
C LYS A 27 -49.84 12.60 -18.81
N ASN A 28 -49.51 13.87 -19.16
CA ASN A 28 -50.06 15.16 -18.61
C ASN A 28 -50.00 15.50 -17.07
N ASN A 29 -50.13 16.75 -16.55
CA ASN A 29 -50.35 18.09 -17.13
C ASN A 29 -50.00 19.28 -16.16
N ASN A 30 -49.84 20.48 -16.75
CA ASN A 30 -50.27 21.82 -16.28
C ASN A 30 -49.64 22.56 -15.07
N LEU A 31 -48.86 23.60 -15.45
CA LEU A 31 -48.86 24.99 -14.94
C LEU A 31 -50.28 25.61 -14.75
N PRO A 32 -50.48 26.67 -13.93
CA PRO A 32 -50.11 28.05 -14.35
C PRO A 32 -49.60 29.01 -13.25
N GLU A 33 -49.02 30.12 -13.72
CA GLU A 33 -48.83 31.39 -12.98
C GLU A 33 -50.11 32.26 -13.07
N GLU A 34 -50.32 33.17 -12.12
CA GLU A 34 -51.09 34.41 -12.35
C GLU A 34 -50.63 35.53 -11.39
N GLU A 35 -50.91 36.80 -11.72
CA GLU A 35 -50.19 37.96 -11.17
C GLU A 35 -50.97 38.80 -10.11
N ASN A 36 -50.24 39.76 -9.51
CA ASN A 36 -50.70 41.14 -9.18
C ASN A 36 -51.87 41.38 -8.20
N SER A 37 -51.58 42.07 -7.08
CA SER A 37 -52.30 43.31 -6.70
C SER A 37 -51.62 44.10 -5.57
N ASP A 38 -51.58 45.42 -5.70
CA ASP A 38 -51.19 46.37 -4.64
C ASP A 38 -52.31 46.59 -3.61
N SER A 39 -51.93 46.88 -2.35
CA SER A 39 -52.67 47.86 -1.51
C SER A 39 -51.89 48.28 -0.26
N ASP A 40 -51.71 49.59 -0.06
CA ASP A 40 -51.28 50.19 1.21
C ASP A 40 -52.34 50.06 2.33
N SER A 41 -51.92 50.01 3.60
CA SER A 41 -52.60 50.73 4.71
C SER A 41 -51.81 50.72 6.03
N GLU A 42 -52.20 51.60 6.95
CA GLU A 42 -51.38 52.12 8.05
C GLU A 42 -51.33 51.28 9.35
N VAL A 43 -50.15 51.31 9.98
CA VAL A 43 -49.90 51.59 11.42
C VAL A 43 -50.92 51.08 12.47
N VAL A 44 -50.51 50.07 13.25
CA VAL A 44 -50.79 50.00 14.71
C VAL A 44 -49.53 49.58 15.45
N LYS A 45 -49.26 50.17 16.62
CA LYS A 45 -48.17 49.78 17.53
C LYS A 45 -48.63 48.67 18.49
N SER A 46 -47.78 47.68 18.74
CA SER A 46 -47.80 46.89 19.98
C SER A 46 -46.38 46.48 20.38
N GLU A 47 -46.01 46.72 21.63
CA GLU A 47 -44.70 46.35 22.17
C GLU A 47 -44.72 44.90 22.67
N SER A 48 -43.75 44.08 22.24
CA SER A 48 -43.43 42.81 22.89
C SER A 48 -41.92 42.66 22.97
N LYS A 49 -41.39 42.59 24.19
CA LYS A 49 -39.94 42.43 24.43
C LYS A 49 -39.44 41.10 23.89
N SER A 50 -38.43 41.15 23.03
CA SER A 50 -37.39 40.12 22.99
C SER A 50 -36.09 40.74 23.50
N GLU A 51 -35.38 40.03 24.38
CA GLU A 51 -34.12 40.52 24.95
C GLU A 51 -33.02 40.36 23.90
N LYS A 52 -32.79 41.43 23.12
CA LYS A 52 -31.66 41.49 22.21
C LYS A 52 -30.39 41.64 23.04
N SER A 53 -29.75 40.51 23.35
CA SER A 53 -28.42 40.47 23.96
C SER A 53 -27.46 41.30 23.09
N THR A 54 -27.07 42.47 23.58
CA THR A 54 -26.00 43.26 22.98
C THR A 54 -24.68 42.55 23.29
N ILE A 55 -24.21 41.75 22.33
CA ILE A 55 -22.84 41.25 22.34
C ILE A 55 -21.91 42.47 22.40
N ASP A 56 -21.07 42.52 23.42
CA ASP A 56 -20.17 43.64 23.66
C ASP A 56 -19.00 43.60 22.65
N THR A 57 -19.10 44.45 21.62
CA THR A 57 -18.10 44.58 20.55
C THR A 57 -16.81 45.27 21.00
N ASN A 58 -16.58 45.45 22.31
CA ASN A 58 -15.29 45.85 22.87
C ASN A 58 -14.57 44.69 23.59
N LYS A 59 -14.97 43.43 23.39
CA LYS A 59 -14.21 42.29 23.89
C LYS A 59 -12.95 42.05 23.04
N LYS A 60 -11.98 42.97 23.17
CA LYS A 60 -10.61 42.83 22.67
C LYS A 60 -9.94 41.65 23.38
N LEU A 61 -10.16 40.46 22.84
CA LEU A 61 -9.61 39.21 23.34
C LEU A 61 -8.10 39.25 23.13
N GLY A 62 -7.36 39.58 24.20
CA GLY A 62 -5.90 39.57 24.25
C GLY A 62 -5.31 38.15 24.22
N LEU A 63 -5.89 37.27 23.39
CA LEU A 63 -5.34 36.01 22.97
C LEU A 63 -4.09 36.32 22.14
N LYS A 64 -3.01 35.58 22.39
CA LYS A 64 -1.82 35.63 21.55
C LYS A 64 -2.03 34.72 20.34
N THR A 65 -1.23 34.88 19.30
CA THR A 65 -1.19 33.94 18.16
C THR A 65 -0.98 32.49 18.64
N GLU A 66 -0.18 32.34 19.70
CA GLU A 66 0.06 31.08 20.42
C GLU A 66 -1.21 30.43 21.00
N ASP A 67 -2.21 31.22 21.40
CA ASP A 67 -3.48 30.73 21.93
C ASP A 67 -4.43 30.28 20.81
N ILE A 68 -4.45 31.01 19.67
CA ILE A 68 -5.25 30.67 18.48
C ILE A 68 -4.84 29.31 17.91
N PHE A 69 -3.52 29.07 17.74
CA PHE A 69 -3.01 27.76 17.32
C PHE A 69 -3.47 26.64 18.26
N LYS A 70 -3.45 26.88 19.58
CA LYS A 70 -3.75 25.87 20.61
C LYS A 70 -5.21 25.40 20.66
N THR A 71 -6.18 26.19 20.18
CA THR A 71 -7.62 25.89 20.41
C THR A 71 -8.42 25.51 19.18
N GLU A 72 -8.16 26.10 18.00
CA GLU A 72 -8.96 25.81 16.79
C GLU A 72 -8.28 24.77 15.89
N LEU A 73 -6.97 24.95 15.63
CA LEU A 73 -6.26 24.20 14.59
C LEU A 73 -5.94 22.76 15.02
N PHE A 74 -5.48 22.53 16.26
CA PHE A 74 -5.21 21.17 16.78
C PHE A 74 -6.47 20.37 17.16
N GLU A 75 -7.67 20.99 17.19
CA GLU A 75 -8.95 20.30 17.42
C GLU A 75 -9.63 19.83 16.11
N GLY A 76 -8.98 20.00 14.95
CA GLY A 76 -9.48 19.54 13.65
C GLY A 76 -10.65 20.36 13.08
N LYS A 77 -10.84 21.60 13.55
CA LYS A 77 -11.97 22.47 13.19
C LYS A 77 -11.68 23.37 11.98
N GLU A 78 -11.18 22.79 10.90
CA GLU A 78 -10.73 23.54 9.71
C GLU A 78 -11.83 24.43 9.11
N ALA A 79 -13.07 23.92 9.04
CA ALA A 79 -14.23 24.68 8.57
C ALA A 79 -14.58 25.90 9.47
N THR A 80 -14.13 25.91 10.73
CA THR A 80 -14.31 27.04 11.65
C THR A 80 -13.31 28.16 11.33
N LEU A 81 -12.05 27.82 11.07
CA LEU A 81 -11.01 28.76 10.61
C LEU A 81 -11.37 29.41 9.27
N GLN A 82 -12.05 28.69 8.37
CA GLN A 82 -12.55 29.23 7.09
C GLN A 82 -13.76 30.17 7.23
N SER A 83 -14.38 30.26 8.43
CA SER A 83 -15.67 30.94 8.65
C SER A 83 -15.61 32.16 9.57
N PHE A 84 -14.46 32.42 10.19
CA PHE A 84 -14.23 33.61 11.01
C PHE A 84 -13.33 34.61 10.28
N GLU A 85 -13.90 35.76 9.94
CA GLU A 85 -13.13 36.99 9.79
C GLU A 85 -12.56 37.34 11.19
N TYR A 86 -11.35 36.87 11.47
CA TYR A 86 -10.53 37.47 12.51
C TYR A 86 -10.13 38.87 12.01
N GLU A 87 -10.51 39.93 12.72
CA GLU A 87 -10.35 41.33 12.25
C GLU A 87 -8.93 41.69 11.77
N ASP A 88 -7.91 40.97 12.27
CA ASP A 88 -6.50 41.16 11.94
C ASP A 88 -5.82 39.89 11.33
N MET A 89 -6.52 38.96 10.68
CA MET A 89 -5.85 37.78 10.05
C MET A 89 -6.52 37.25 8.77
N LYS A 90 -5.70 37.00 7.73
CA LYS A 90 -6.05 36.25 6.51
C LYS A 90 -5.30 34.92 6.46
N ILE A 91 -5.97 33.86 6.00
CA ILE A 91 -5.37 32.53 5.79
C ILE A 91 -5.54 32.17 4.32
N ASP A 92 -4.45 31.87 3.64
CA ASP A 92 -4.45 31.26 2.32
C ASP A 92 -4.05 29.78 2.45
N ILE A 93 -4.91 28.90 1.93
CA ILE A 93 -4.62 27.47 1.85
C ILE A 93 -3.91 27.24 0.52
N ILE A 94 -2.61 26.96 0.57
CA ILE A 94 -1.91 26.38 -0.57
C ILE A 94 -2.08 24.87 -0.44
N ASP A 95 -3.18 24.36 -1.02
CA ASP A 95 -3.34 22.93 -1.27
C ASP A 95 -2.29 22.57 -2.34
N SER A 96 -1.10 22.21 -1.88
CA SER A 96 -0.01 21.72 -2.73
C SER A 96 -0.37 20.36 -3.28
N ASP A 97 0.01 20.06 -4.53
CA ASP A 97 -0.24 18.75 -5.17
C ASP A 97 0.44 17.55 -4.47
N TYR A 98 1.18 17.79 -3.38
CA TYR A 98 1.76 16.76 -2.50
C TYR A 98 0.70 16.17 -1.56
N SER A 99 0.33 14.91 -1.79
CA SER A 99 -0.67 14.20 -0.97
C SER A 99 -0.25 13.93 0.48
N THR A 100 1.05 14.03 0.80
CA THR A 100 1.59 13.74 2.14
C THR A 100 1.35 14.83 3.17
N PHE A 101 1.32 16.11 2.75
CA PHE A 101 1.09 17.23 3.67
C PHE A 101 0.34 18.40 3.04
N ARG A 102 -0.39 19.15 3.88
CA ARG A 102 -0.95 20.47 3.54
C ARG A 102 -0.09 21.60 4.07
N MET A 103 0.07 22.64 3.25
CA MET A 103 0.72 23.89 3.64
C MET A 103 -0.32 25.00 3.83
N PHE A 104 -0.39 25.56 5.04
CA PHE A 104 -1.22 26.73 5.33
C PHE A 104 -0.31 27.95 5.48
N ILE A 105 -0.65 29.06 4.81
CA ILE A 105 0.05 30.34 4.96
C ILE A 105 -0.90 31.35 5.60
N TYR A 106 -0.45 32.03 6.65
CA TYR A 106 -1.25 33.02 7.37
C TYR A 106 -0.60 34.40 7.36
N TYR A 107 -1.42 35.45 7.32
CA TYR A 107 -1.04 36.86 7.21
C TYR A 107 -1.73 37.65 8.34
N LEU A 108 -1.03 38.58 9.00
CA LEU A 108 -1.52 39.35 10.15
C LEU A 108 -1.68 40.84 9.84
N ASN A 109 -2.78 41.47 10.27
CA ASN A 109 -3.09 42.91 10.14
C ASN A 109 -2.96 43.46 8.69
N ASP A 110 -3.54 42.76 7.70
CA ASP A 110 -3.40 43.08 6.27
C ASP A 110 -1.94 43.16 5.78
N ALA A 111 -1.00 42.46 6.43
CA ALA A 111 0.37 42.37 5.96
C ALA A 111 0.45 41.81 4.54
N GLU A 112 1.26 42.46 3.70
CA GLU A 112 1.56 42.05 2.32
C GLU A 112 2.38 40.74 2.25
N TYR A 113 2.87 40.25 3.40
CA TYR A 113 3.77 39.12 3.53
C TYR A 113 3.27 38.07 4.53
N ALA A 114 3.59 36.81 4.25
CA ALA A 114 3.31 35.69 5.12
C ALA A 114 3.85 35.96 6.53
N SER A 115 2.99 35.83 7.53
CA SER A 115 3.35 35.84 8.95
C SER A 115 3.68 34.43 9.48
N GLY A 116 3.52 33.40 8.64
CA GLY A 116 4.17 32.11 8.75
C GLY A 116 3.45 30.96 8.06
N ILE A 117 3.94 29.75 8.33
CA ILE A 117 3.60 28.50 7.64
C ILE A 117 3.13 27.45 8.65
N VAL A 118 2.25 26.53 8.23
CA VAL A 118 1.90 25.31 8.98
C VAL A 118 2.01 24.11 8.06
N LEU A 119 2.65 23.03 8.51
CA LEU A 119 2.66 21.74 7.83
C LEU A 119 1.78 20.74 8.60
N ARG A 120 0.76 20.21 7.93
CA ARG A 120 -0.14 19.18 8.47
C ARG A 120 0.10 17.88 7.69
N ASN A 121 0.33 16.75 8.37
CA ASN A 121 0.28 15.43 7.72
C ASN A 121 -1.19 15.10 7.37
N ASN A 122 -1.44 14.63 6.14
CA ASN A 122 -2.80 14.31 5.67
C ASN A 122 -3.42 13.05 6.30
N GLY A 123 -2.73 12.38 7.25
CA GLY A 123 -3.35 11.51 8.25
C GLY A 123 -3.02 10.02 8.13
N ASN A 124 -2.19 9.60 7.18
CA ASN A 124 -1.81 8.20 6.97
C ASN A 124 -0.61 7.76 7.82
N ASN A 125 -0.70 8.01 9.13
CA ASN A 125 -0.02 7.27 10.20
C ASN A 125 1.50 7.03 10.06
N ARG A 126 2.25 8.02 9.56
CA ARG A 126 3.67 8.21 9.91
C ARG A 126 3.79 9.49 10.72
N ASP A 127 4.53 9.44 11.83
CA ASP A 127 5.01 10.66 12.47
C ASP A 127 5.81 11.46 11.43
N LEU A 128 5.62 12.78 11.37
CA LEU A 128 6.50 13.64 10.58
C LEU A 128 7.84 13.67 11.33
N GLU A 129 8.82 12.90 10.88
CA GLU A 129 9.97 12.55 11.71
C GLU A 129 10.77 13.78 12.14
N LYS A 130 11.48 13.64 13.27
CA LYS A 130 12.21 14.76 13.85
C LYS A 130 13.31 15.22 12.89
N GLU A 131 13.91 14.30 12.16
CA GLU A 131 14.89 14.50 11.11
C GLU A 131 14.30 15.33 9.95
N THR A 132 13.07 15.02 9.50
CA THR A 132 12.36 15.79 8.47
C THR A 132 12.08 17.22 8.93
N PHE A 133 11.59 17.40 10.16
CA PHE A 133 11.32 18.72 10.75
C PHE A 133 12.60 19.55 10.97
N ASP A 134 13.66 18.93 11.49
CA ASP A 134 14.96 19.57 11.70
C ASP A 134 15.61 19.91 10.35
N PHE A 135 15.46 19.08 9.31
CA PHE A 135 15.90 19.39 7.96
C PHE A 135 15.23 20.65 7.42
N PHE A 136 13.89 20.76 7.50
CA PHE A 136 13.18 21.97 7.11
C PHE A 136 13.69 23.20 7.88
N TYR A 137 13.84 23.10 9.20
CA TYR A 137 14.24 24.22 10.03
C TYR A 137 15.69 24.67 9.78
N ASN A 138 16.63 23.73 9.65
CA ASN A 138 18.05 24.01 9.50
C ASN A 138 18.43 24.53 8.09
N ASN A 139 17.58 24.30 7.09
CA ASN A 139 17.74 24.86 5.73
C ASN A 139 17.03 26.21 5.53
N LEU A 140 16.32 26.74 6.54
CA LEU A 140 15.84 28.12 6.50
C LEU A 140 17.04 29.10 6.60
N PRO A 141 17.08 30.18 5.81
CA PRO A 141 18.10 31.23 5.94
C PRO A 141 18.27 31.77 7.37
N GLU A 142 19.49 32.16 7.73
CA GLU A 142 19.88 32.57 9.09
C GLU A 142 19.02 33.73 9.65
N ASN A 143 18.65 34.69 8.80
CA ASN A 143 17.75 35.80 9.17
C ASN A 143 16.30 35.35 9.47
N ILE A 144 15.91 34.15 9.05
CA ILE A 144 14.61 33.55 9.28
C ILE A 144 14.64 32.66 10.52
N THR A 145 15.67 31.81 10.69
CA THR A 145 15.80 30.94 11.88
C THR A 145 15.89 31.75 13.17
N ASP A 146 16.67 32.85 13.20
CA ASP A 146 16.80 33.78 14.34
C ASP A 146 15.45 34.40 14.80
N ASN A 147 14.46 34.51 13.91
CA ASN A 147 13.17 35.13 14.18
C ASN A 147 12.01 34.13 14.34
N SER A 148 12.17 32.92 13.80
CA SER A 148 11.19 31.84 13.84
C SER A 148 10.94 31.28 15.24
N ARG A 149 9.84 30.53 15.42
CA ARG A 149 9.59 29.77 16.65
C ARG A 149 9.02 28.39 16.35
N GLN A 150 9.76 27.35 16.76
CA GLN A 150 9.28 25.98 16.72
C GLN A 150 8.18 25.74 17.76
N PHE A 151 7.08 25.11 17.36
CA PHE A 151 5.99 24.71 18.26
C PHE A 151 5.60 23.24 18.02
N LYS A 152 6.20 22.29 18.76
CA LYS A 152 5.79 20.88 18.71
C LYS A 152 4.60 20.61 19.63
N SER A 153 3.50 20.09 19.08
CA SER A 153 2.33 19.63 19.83
C SER A 153 2.25 18.10 19.76
N ALA A 154 2.61 17.41 20.84
CA ALA A 154 2.73 15.95 20.87
C ALA A 154 1.37 15.24 21.07
N LYS A 155 0.30 15.67 20.38
CA LYS A 155 -1.07 15.23 20.71
C LYS A 155 -2.06 15.02 19.56
N ASN A 156 -1.66 15.25 18.31
CA ASN A 156 -2.32 14.89 17.05
C ASN A 156 -1.28 15.10 15.90
N ASP A 157 -1.58 14.69 14.67
CA ASP A 157 -0.67 14.56 13.51
C ASP A 157 -0.19 15.88 12.84
N TYR A 158 0.26 16.86 13.63
CA TYR A 158 0.55 18.23 13.19
C TYR A 158 1.95 18.71 13.59
N TYR A 159 2.71 19.27 12.64
CA TYR A 159 4.05 19.85 12.87
C TYR A 159 4.07 21.33 12.47
N LEU A 160 3.80 22.21 13.44
CA LEU A 160 3.71 23.65 13.25
C LEU A 160 5.11 24.29 13.11
N VAL A 161 5.58 24.43 11.86
CA VAL A 161 6.79 25.17 11.49
C VAL A 161 6.48 26.68 11.47
N GLY A 162 6.27 27.28 12.65
CA GLY A 162 5.89 28.69 12.84
C GLY A 162 6.97 29.70 12.45
N VAL A 163 7.18 29.89 11.15
CA VAL A 163 8.14 30.86 10.60
C VAL A 163 7.57 32.28 10.67
N ILE A 164 7.82 32.99 11.78
CA ILE A 164 7.39 34.39 11.91
C ILE A 164 8.37 35.31 11.16
N PHE A 165 7.98 35.73 9.95
CA PHE A 165 8.74 36.70 9.17
C PHE A 165 8.51 38.13 9.72
N ASN A 166 9.58 38.75 10.21
CA ASN A 166 9.58 40.15 10.68
C ASN A 166 9.92 41.17 9.56
N ASN A 167 10.15 40.70 8.33
CA ASN A 167 10.54 41.48 7.16
C ASN A 167 9.79 40.98 5.92
N GLU A 168 9.84 41.77 4.84
CA GLU A 168 9.30 41.44 3.53
C GLU A 168 9.86 40.11 3.00
N VAL A 169 9.00 39.23 2.50
CA VAL A 169 9.36 37.96 1.86
C VAL A 169 9.20 38.14 0.35
N ASP A 170 10.29 37.95 -0.40
CA ASP A 170 10.24 37.96 -1.85
C ASP A 170 9.50 36.70 -2.35
N ILE A 171 8.32 36.90 -2.97
CA ILE A 171 7.48 35.82 -3.49
C ILE A 171 7.99 35.35 -4.87
N ASP A 172 8.68 36.21 -5.62
CA ASP A 172 9.31 35.85 -6.90
C ASP A 172 10.63 35.08 -6.67
N ASN A 173 11.17 35.11 -5.45
CA ASN A 173 12.37 34.38 -5.03
C ASN A 173 12.23 33.86 -3.57
N PRO A 174 11.40 32.82 -3.32
CA PRO A 174 11.10 32.34 -1.99
C PRO A 174 12.36 31.83 -1.26
N PRO A 175 12.42 31.95 0.08
CA PRO A 175 13.64 31.65 0.86
C PRO A 175 14.06 30.17 0.90
N VAL A 176 13.23 29.28 0.35
CA VAL A 176 13.57 27.87 0.07
C VAL A 176 12.98 27.54 -1.31
N GLU A 177 13.80 27.06 -2.24
CA GLU A 177 13.31 26.49 -3.50
C GLU A 177 12.59 25.17 -3.20
N ILE A 178 11.32 25.03 -3.61
CA ILE A 178 10.55 23.78 -3.37
C ILE A 178 11.17 22.58 -4.11
N SER A 179 11.91 22.82 -5.19
CA SER A 179 12.74 21.81 -5.87
C SER A 179 13.90 21.25 -5.03
N GLN A 180 14.24 21.86 -3.88
CA GLN A 180 15.19 21.30 -2.90
C GLN A 180 14.49 20.53 -1.76
N ILE A 181 13.16 20.57 -1.71
CA ILE A 181 12.32 19.84 -0.73
C ILE A 181 11.86 18.49 -1.28
N VAL A 182 11.74 18.35 -2.61
CA VAL A 182 11.52 17.07 -3.27
C VAL A 182 12.82 16.26 -3.25
N GLN A 183 13.08 15.60 -2.12
CA GLN A 183 14.10 14.55 -2.04
C GLN A 183 13.74 13.43 -3.02
N SER A 184 14.74 12.89 -3.71
CA SER A 184 14.55 11.69 -4.52
C SER A 184 14.10 10.53 -3.63
N ASP A 185 13.11 9.78 -4.11
CA ASP A 185 12.69 8.49 -3.58
C ASP A 185 12.82 7.48 -4.72
N PHE A 186 13.22 6.24 -4.41
CA PHE A 186 13.42 5.20 -5.42
C PHE A 186 12.21 4.99 -6.35
N PHE A 187 10.98 5.14 -5.85
CA PHE A 187 9.75 5.02 -6.64
C PHE A 187 9.23 6.33 -7.24
N LEU A 188 9.85 7.48 -6.98
CA LEU A 188 9.60 8.71 -7.76
C LEU A 188 10.27 8.67 -9.15
N ASP A 189 11.15 7.70 -9.40
CA ASP A 189 11.76 7.43 -10.70
C ASP A 189 10.97 6.35 -11.47
N GLU A 190 10.52 6.68 -12.68
CA GLU A 190 9.69 5.81 -13.53
C GLU A 190 10.44 4.56 -14.01
N GLU A 191 11.77 4.63 -14.24
CA GLU A 191 12.59 3.47 -14.63
C GLU A 191 12.71 2.48 -13.47
N ASN A 192 12.90 2.98 -12.24
CA ASN A 192 12.94 2.14 -11.03
C ASN A 192 11.59 1.48 -10.74
N VAL A 193 10.46 2.18 -10.93
CA VAL A 193 9.11 1.60 -10.76
C VAL A 193 8.85 0.50 -11.79
N ASP A 194 9.15 0.74 -13.07
CA ASP A 194 8.96 -0.26 -14.14
C ASP A 194 9.89 -1.46 -13.98
N PHE A 195 11.15 -1.24 -13.57
CA PHE A 195 12.07 -2.31 -13.21
C PHE A 195 11.54 -3.14 -12.04
N TYR A 196 11.14 -2.49 -10.94
CA TYR A 196 10.66 -3.16 -9.74
C TYR A 196 9.41 -4.01 -10.03
N LYS A 197 8.49 -3.51 -10.84
CA LYS A 197 7.29 -4.25 -11.28
C LYS A 197 7.66 -5.49 -12.08
N GLN A 198 8.53 -5.35 -13.08
CA GLN A 198 8.98 -6.47 -13.91
C GLN A 198 9.73 -7.53 -13.10
N ALA A 199 10.66 -7.11 -12.25
CA ALA A 199 11.44 -8.00 -11.41
C ALA A 199 10.57 -8.71 -10.35
N SER A 200 9.66 -7.99 -9.67
CA SER A 200 8.77 -8.57 -8.66
C SER A 200 7.84 -9.62 -9.26
N LYS A 201 7.31 -9.36 -10.46
CA LYS A 201 6.41 -10.26 -11.18
C LYS A 201 7.06 -11.60 -11.53
N LYS A 202 8.34 -11.57 -11.89
CA LYS A 202 9.15 -12.77 -12.13
C LYS A 202 9.83 -13.32 -10.87
N ALA A 203 9.66 -12.71 -9.70
CA ALA A 203 10.39 -13.02 -8.47
C ALA A 203 11.94 -12.88 -8.56
N GLU A 204 12.44 -11.96 -9.38
CA GLU A 204 13.87 -11.57 -9.50
C GLU A 204 14.34 -10.76 -8.26
N TYR A 205 13.99 -11.17 -7.03
CA TYR A 205 14.24 -10.43 -5.78
C TYR A 205 15.72 -10.11 -5.52
N LYS A 206 16.63 -10.93 -6.06
CA LYS A 206 18.08 -10.68 -6.00
C LYS A 206 18.46 -9.45 -6.81
N GLU A 207 17.89 -9.30 -8.00
CA GLU A 207 18.11 -8.13 -8.87
C GLU A 207 17.48 -6.86 -8.27
N ILE A 208 16.32 -6.98 -7.61
CA ILE A 208 15.72 -5.88 -6.84
C ILE A 208 16.67 -5.42 -5.74
N TYR A 209 17.19 -6.35 -4.94
CA TYR A 209 18.13 -6.05 -3.86
C TYR A 209 19.43 -5.43 -4.41
N GLU A 210 19.99 -5.95 -5.50
CA GLU A 210 21.21 -5.40 -6.12
C GLU A 210 20.97 -3.97 -6.65
N ARG A 211 19.90 -3.72 -7.43
CA ARG A 211 19.54 -2.37 -7.94
C ARG A 211 19.29 -1.37 -6.81
N VAL A 212 18.62 -1.79 -5.74
CA VAL A 212 18.35 -0.94 -4.57
C VAL A 212 19.63 -0.56 -3.81
N ASN A 213 20.56 -1.51 -3.61
CA ASN A 213 21.85 -1.17 -2.99
C ASN A 213 22.69 -0.27 -3.91
N SER A 214 22.70 -0.48 -5.23
CA SER A 214 23.38 0.45 -6.16
C SER A 214 22.77 1.86 -6.12
N TYR A 215 21.44 1.99 -6.07
CA TYR A 215 20.79 3.30 -5.91
C TYR A 215 21.20 4.00 -4.61
N ILE A 216 21.28 3.26 -3.48
CA ILE A 216 21.75 3.77 -2.18
C ILE A 216 23.25 4.13 -2.20
N GLU A 217 24.09 3.43 -2.95
CA GLU A 217 25.53 3.73 -3.06
C GLU A 217 25.86 4.87 -4.03
N GLU A 218 25.03 5.10 -5.05
CA GLU A 218 25.27 6.13 -6.09
C GLU A 218 24.63 7.50 -5.78
N ASN A 219 23.67 7.57 -4.86
CA ASN A 219 22.92 8.79 -4.52
C ASN A 219 23.04 9.14 -3.02
N ASP A 220 22.80 10.41 -2.66
CA ASP A 220 22.76 10.86 -1.25
C ASP A 220 21.37 10.55 -0.65
N VAL A 221 21.07 9.26 -0.52
CA VAL A 221 19.74 8.74 -0.18
C VAL A 221 19.40 8.99 1.28
N ASN A 222 18.18 9.46 1.54
CA ASN A 222 17.68 9.74 2.88
C ASN A 222 17.11 8.47 3.55
N ASP A 223 17.19 8.36 4.88
CA ASP A 223 16.73 7.17 5.63
C ASP A 223 15.23 6.83 5.47
N ASN A 224 14.42 7.75 4.92
CA ASN A 224 12.98 7.58 4.66
C ASN A 224 12.65 7.17 3.21
N ASP A 225 13.65 7.05 2.32
CA ASP A 225 13.48 6.59 0.94
C ASP A 225 12.96 5.15 0.88
N SER A 226 12.00 4.89 -0.02
CA SER A 226 11.45 3.55 -0.24
C SER A 226 12.51 2.48 -0.57
N ALA A 227 13.69 2.86 -1.09
CA ALA A 227 14.87 1.99 -1.20
C ALA A 227 15.23 1.31 0.13
N TYR A 228 15.24 2.03 1.25
CA TYR A 228 15.54 1.44 2.55
C TYR A 228 14.40 0.53 3.04
N GLU A 229 13.13 0.84 2.74
CA GLU A 229 12.02 -0.09 3.00
C GLU A 229 12.17 -1.39 2.19
N ILE A 230 12.44 -1.32 0.88
CA ILE A 230 12.68 -2.52 0.04
C ILE A 230 13.85 -3.33 0.58
N LYS A 231 14.98 -2.67 0.86
CA LYS A 231 16.19 -3.33 1.37
C LYS A 231 15.91 -4.06 2.69
N ASN A 232 15.22 -3.41 3.63
CA ASN A 232 14.89 -3.99 4.94
C ASN A 232 13.90 -5.17 4.85
N ILE A 233 13.02 -5.21 3.84
CA ILE A 233 12.13 -6.36 3.57
C ILE A 233 12.92 -7.57 3.02
N ILE A 234 13.93 -7.34 2.18
CA ILE A 234 14.68 -8.41 1.51
C ILE A 234 15.91 -8.90 2.31
N ASP A 235 16.53 -8.03 3.13
CA ASP A 235 17.69 -8.34 3.98
C ASP A 235 17.58 -9.66 4.79
N PRO A 236 16.42 -10.01 5.40
CA PRO A 236 16.23 -11.25 6.15
C PRO A 236 16.37 -12.54 5.34
N VAL A 237 16.20 -12.50 4.01
CA VAL A 237 16.19 -13.70 3.14
C VAL A 237 17.34 -13.76 2.13
N LYS A 238 18.21 -12.75 2.06
CA LYS A 238 19.28 -12.69 1.05
C LYS A 238 20.17 -13.93 1.02
N ASP A 239 20.48 -14.49 2.20
CA ASP A 239 21.29 -15.71 2.35
C ASP A 239 20.52 -17.01 2.00
N LEU A 240 19.22 -16.88 1.68
CA LEU A 240 18.34 -17.94 1.17
C LEU A 240 18.06 -17.81 -0.35
N MET A 241 18.46 -16.72 -1.01
CA MET A 241 18.23 -16.53 -2.46
C MET A 241 18.87 -17.63 -3.30
N ASP A 242 20.07 -18.06 -2.94
CA ASP A 242 20.78 -19.14 -3.66
C ASP A 242 20.26 -20.54 -3.28
N LYS A 243 19.26 -20.64 -2.38
CA LYS A 243 18.52 -21.87 -2.01
C LYS A 243 17.17 -22.04 -2.72
N VAL A 244 16.69 -21.04 -3.47
CA VAL A 244 15.45 -21.15 -4.24
C VAL A 244 15.75 -21.26 -5.74
N GLU A 245 14.80 -21.81 -6.47
CA GLU A 245 14.78 -21.78 -7.93
C GLU A 245 13.43 -21.23 -8.42
N VAL A 246 13.48 -20.40 -9.46
CA VAL A 246 12.33 -19.62 -9.91
C VAL A 246 12.04 -19.98 -11.36
N HIS A 247 10.84 -20.48 -11.60
CA HIS A 247 10.34 -20.88 -12.92
C HIS A 247 9.32 -19.84 -13.38
N TYR A 248 9.73 -18.96 -14.30
CA TYR A 248 8.85 -17.97 -14.93
C TYR A 248 8.20 -18.57 -16.18
N ASP A 249 6.87 -18.55 -16.23
CA ASP A 249 6.08 -18.83 -17.43
C ASP A 249 5.86 -17.53 -18.21
N ASP A 250 6.23 -17.50 -19.50
CA ASP A 250 6.12 -16.30 -20.35
C ASP A 250 4.79 -16.19 -21.12
N PHE A 251 3.89 -17.16 -20.95
CA PHE A 251 2.55 -17.18 -21.54
C PHE A 251 1.49 -16.71 -20.54
N ASP A 252 1.47 -17.30 -19.34
CA ASP A 252 0.60 -16.88 -18.23
C ASP A 252 1.26 -15.77 -17.39
N ASP A 253 2.55 -15.48 -17.59
CA ASP A 253 3.22 -14.25 -17.11
C ASP A 253 3.30 -14.19 -15.57
N VAL A 254 3.50 -15.38 -14.99
CA VAL A 254 3.61 -15.74 -13.55
C VAL A 254 4.93 -16.50 -13.31
N SER A 255 5.56 -16.25 -12.16
CA SER A 255 6.68 -17.05 -11.64
C SER A 255 6.23 -17.98 -10.51
N THR A 256 6.74 -19.21 -10.50
CA THR A 256 6.64 -20.12 -9.36
C THR A 256 8.01 -20.27 -8.69
N ILE A 257 8.04 -20.20 -7.36
CA ILE A 257 9.25 -20.28 -6.54
C ILE A 257 9.26 -21.62 -5.80
N TYR A 258 10.28 -22.43 -6.08
CA TYR A 258 10.54 -23.72 -5.44
C TYR A 258 11.82 -23.66 -4.60
N TYR A 259 11.98 -24.61 -3.69
CA TYR A 259 13.28 -24.83 -3.05
C TYR A 259 14.21 -25.58 -4.02
N GLN A 260 15.48 -25.21 -4.08
CA GLN A 260 16.41 -25.66 -5.12
C GLN A 260 16.54 -27.19 -5.16
N GLY A 261 16.18 -27.79 -6.29
CA GLY A 261 16.19 -29.25 -6.48
C GLY A 261 15.03 -29.98 -5.81
N LEU A 262 14.05 -29.26 -5.24
CA LEU A 262 12.79 -29.76 -4.69
C LEU A 262 11.64 -28.98 -5.35
N ASN A 263 11.45 -29.27 -6.64
CA ASN A 263 10.42 -28.69 -7.51
C ASN A 263 9.44 -29.74 -8.06
N ASP A 264 9.65 -31.01 -7.74
CA ASP A 264 8.87 -32.14 -8.22
C ASP A 264 8.90 -33.31 -7.24
N VAL A 265 7.82 -34.10 -7.20
CA VAL A 265 7.69 -35.30 -6.36
C VAL A 265 8.35 -36.52 -7.01
N SER A 266 8.78 -37.48 -6.20
CA SER A 266 9.55 -38.64 -6.66
C SER A 266 9.32 -39.88 -5.76
N ASN A 267 10.14 -40.90 -5.98
CA ASN A 267 10.27 -42.04 -5.06
C ASN A 267 10.91 -41.68 -3.69
N ASP A 268 11.57 -40.52 -3.55
CA ASP A 268 12.25 -40.05 -2.33
C ASP A 268 11.79 -38.68 -1.80
N LYS A 269 11.04 -37.91 -2.58
CA LYS A 269 10.46 -36.61 -2.24
C LYS A 269 8.93 -36.70 -2.30
N HIS A 270 8.28 -36.56 -1.16
CA HIS A 270 6.83 -36.75 -1.06
C HIS A 270 6.05 -35.44 -0.88
N ILE A 271 6.75 -34.33 -0.61
CA ILE A 271 6.21 -32.99 -0.37
C ILE A 271 7.12 -31.94 -1.02
N VAL A 272 6.53 -31.02 -1.76
CA VAL A 272 7.19 -29.95 -2.50
C VAL A 272 6.49 -28.63 -2.17
N PRO A 273 7.08 -27.78 -1.30
CA PRO A 273 6.53 -26.47 -0.99
C PRO A 273 6.86 -25.45 -2.09
N PHE A 274 5.87 -24.65 -2.49
CA PHE A 274 6.06 -23.55 -3.42
C PHE A 274 5.09 -22.37 -3.17
N ILE A 275 5.37 -21.25 -3.82
CA ILE A 275 4.46 -20.10 -3.99
C ILE A 275 4.50 -19.60 -5.43
N THR A 276 3.41 -19.00 -5.91
CA THR A 276 3.37 -18.32 -7.22
C THR A 276 3.55 -16.81 -7.06
N THR A 277 3.69 -16.05 -8.16
CA THR A 277 3.57 -14.58 -8.13
C THR A 277 2.13 -14.09 -8.34
N GLU A 278 1.19 -14.93 -8.80
CA GLU A 278 -0.24 -14.60 -8.88
C GLU A 278 -0.90 -14.57 -7.47
N ASP A 279 -0.79 -15.67 -6.72
CA ASP A 279 -1.48 -15.85 -5.44
C ASP A 279 -0.54 -15.69 -4.22
N ASN A 280 -1.07 -15.28 -3.06
CA ASN A 280 -0.28 -15.11 -1.83
C ASN A 280 -0.50 -16.26 -0.83
N THR A 281 -0.72 -17.47 -1.31
CA THR A 281 -0.89 -18.69 -0.49
C THR A 281 0.40 -19.52 -0.52
N MET A 282 0.62 -20.33 0.52
CA MET A 282 1.62 -21.39 0.47
C MET A 282 0.93 -22.65 -0.02
N THR A 283 1.56 -23.35 -0.95
CA THR A 283 1.01 -24.55 -1.57
C THR A 283 2.01 -25.70 -1.47
N PHE A 284 1.53 -26.90 -1.15
CA PHE A 284 2.32 -28.13 -1.20
C PHE A 284 1.82 -28.99 -2.37
N LEU A 285 2.68 -29.26 -3.35
CA LEU A 285 2.49 -30.45 -4.18
C LEU A 285 2.88 -31.66 -3.33
N VAL A 286 1.99 -32.64 -3.19
CA VAL A 286 2.21 -33.86 -2.41
C VAL A 286 1.97 -35.08 -3.28
N GLY A 287 2.77 -36.12 -3.12
CA GLY A 287 2.66 -37.31 -3.96
C GLY A 287 3.76 -38.33 -3.73
N PHE A 288 3.86 -39.29 -4.63
CA PHE A 288 4.88 -40.35 -4.62
C PHE A 288 4.99 -41.11 -5.94
N GLU A 289 6.13 -41.76 -6.16
CA GLU A 289 6.34 -42.74 -7.24
C GLU A 289 6.60 -44.16 -6.72
N LYS A 290 5.77 -45.18 -7.04
CA LYS A 290 5.87 -46.56 -6.51
C LYS A 290 5.43 -47.64 -7.52
N GLU A 291 5.83 -48.91 -7.31
CA GLU A 291 5.53 -50.03 -8.24
C GLU A 291 4.09 -50.57 -8.13
N ASP A 292 3.36 -50.25 -7.05
CA ASP A 292 1.97 -50.65 -6.79
C ASP A 292 1.09 -49.41 -6.57
N TRP A 293 -0.18 -49.51 -7.00
CA TRP A 293 -1.19 -48.46 -6.84
C TRP A 293 -1.66 -48.37 -5.39
N LEU A 294 -1.73 -47.15 -4.83
CA LEU A 294 -2.44 -46.90 -3.58
C LEU A 294 -3.91 -46.54 -3.83
N PHE A 295 -4.16 -45.71 -4.85
CA PHE A 295 -5.37 -44.89 -4.99
C PHE A 295 -5.59 -44.07 -3.71
N ALA A 296 -4.65 -43.14 -3.47
CA ALA A 296 -4.66 -42.23 -2.34
C ALA A 296 -5.88 -41.30 -2.37
N ASP A 297 -6.54 -41.16 -1.22
CA ASP A 297 -7.68 -40.24 -1.04
C ASP A 297 -7.55 -39.34 0.19
N ASN A 298 -6.54 -39.54 1.04
CA ASN A 298 -6.32 -38.79 2.27
C ASN A 298 -4.82 -38.58 2.56
N VAL A 299 -4.45 -37.40 3.07
CA VAL A 299 -3.12 -37.10 3.59
C VAL A 299 -3.21 -36.70 5.06
N VAL A 300 -2.48 -37.42 5.90
CA VAL A 300 -2.44 -37.23 7.35
C VAL A 300 -1.02 -36.93 7.81
N PHE A 301 -0.84 -35.82 8.50
CA PHE A 301 0.38 -35.48 9.20
C PHE A 301 0.31 -35.97 10.64
N ASN A 302 1.42 -36.47 11.15
CA ASN A 302 1.64 -36.86 12.52
C ASN A 302 2.86 -36.09 13.02
N ILE A 303 2.60 -35.07 13.83
CA ILE A 303 3.55 -34.06 14.29
C ILE A 303 3.78 -34.30 15.78
N ASP A 304 4.95 -34.81 16.16
CA ASP A 304 5.31 -35.18 17.54
C ASP A 304 4.32 -36.11 18.27
N GLY A 305 3.45 -36.80 17.52
CA GLY A 305 2.41 -37.71 18.02
C GLY A 305 0.97 -37.19 17.86
N GLU A 306 0.77 -35.91 17.53
CA GLU A 306 -0.55 -35.33 17.25
C GLU A 306 -0.90 -35.48 15.75
N LYS A 307 -2.13 -35.90 15.44
CA LYS A 307 -2.58 -36.19 14.08
C LYS A 307 -3.46 -35.08 13.51
N GLU A 308 -3.01 -34.49 12.41
CA GLU A 308 -3.72 -33.48 11.61
C GLU A 308 -4.01 -34.09 10.22
N SER A 309 -5.28 -34.11 9.79
CA SER A 309 -5.67 -34.56 8.43
C SER A 309 -6.05 -33.33 7.61
N ILE A 310 -5.40 -33.14 6.46
CA ILE A 310 -5.55 -31.91 5.69
C ILE A 310 -6.81 -31.94 4.80
N GLY A 311 -7.28 -33.13 4.42
CA GLY A 311 -8.55 -33.29 3.71
C GLY A 311 -8.67 -34.60 2.96
N THR A 312 -9.75 -34.69 2.18
CA THR A 312 -9.93 -35.71 1.14
C THR A 312 -9.50 -35.14 -0.19
N PHE A 313 -8.68 -35.89 -0.92
CA PHE A 313 -7.98 -35.49 -2.14
C PHE A 313 -8.47 -36.30 -3.35
N ASN A 314 -8.14 -35.84 -4.55
CA ASN A 314 -8.38 -36.58 -5.79
C ASN A 314 -7.06 -36.63 -6.56
N PHE A 315 -6.15 -37.47 -6.08
CA PHE A 315 -4.82 -37.63 -6.63
C PHE A 315 -4.87 -37.94 -8.14
N ASP A 316 -4.28 -37.06 -8.94
CA ASP A 316 -4.01 -37.33 -10.35
C ASP A 316 -2.98 -38.47 -10.43
N THR A 317 -3.17 -39.39 -11.39
CA THR A 317 -2.36 -40.61 -11.48
C THR A 317 -1.80 -40.82 -12.89
N ASP A 318 -0.48 -40.97 -13.00
CA ASP A 318 0.22 -41.34 -14.24
C ASP A 318 1.03 -42.64 -14.11
N ILE A 319 1.29 -43.30 -15.24
CA ILE A 319 2.07 -44.54 -15.33
C ILE A 319 3.39 -44.24 -16.04
N LEU A 320 4.41 -43.99 -15.23
CA LEU A 320 5.77 -43.69 -15.68
C LEU A 320 6.49 -44.93 -16.23
N ASN A 321 7.64 -44.68 -16.86
CA ASN A 321 8.46 -45.71 -17.49
C ASN A 321 8.91 -46.77 -16.47
N GLY A 322 8.56 -48.04 -16.72
CA GLY A 322 8.94 -49.17 -15.89
C GLY A 322 7.80 -49.80 -15.08
N SER A 323 6.57 -49.28 -15.19
CA SER A 323 5.41 -49.58 -14.30
C SER A 323 5.49 -48.89 -12.94
N LEU A 324 6.32 -47.85 -12.84
CA LEU A 324 6.32 -46.92 -11.72
C LEU A 324 5.07 -46.03 -11.85
N ILE A 325 4.22 -45.99 -10.83
CA ILE A 325 2.98 -45.22 -10.79
C ILE A 325 3.26 -43.96 -9.96
N ARG A 326 2.86 -42.81 -10.48
CA ARG A 326 2.92 -41.52 -9.78
C ARG A 326 1.50 -41.11 -9.42
N GLU A 327 1.25 -40.91 -8.13
CA GLU A 327 0.01 -40.34 -7.60
C GLU A 327 0.38 -39.00 -6.94
N GLU A 328 -0.24 -37.88 -7.35
CA GLU A 328 -0.01 -36.56 -6.75
C GLU A 328 -1.28 -35.67 -6.68
N ASP A 329 -1.32 -34.74 -5.73
CA ASP A 329 -2.36 -33.69 -5.62
C ASP A 329 -1.73 -32.39 -5.06
N THR A 330 -2.39 -31.25 -5.24
CA THR A 330 -1.90 -29.92 -4.88
C THR A 330 -2.70 -29.33 -3.71
N ILE A 331 -2.11 -29.35 -2.52
CA ILE A 331 -2.67 -28.76 -1.30
C ILE A 331 -2.48 -27.23 -1.33
N THR A 332 -3.51 -26.49 -1.73
CA THR A 332 -3.56 -25.02 -1.60
C THR A 332 -4.17 -24.61 -0.25
N ASN A 333 -3.97 -23.35 0.16
CA ASN A 333 -4.61 -22.75 1.35
C ASN A 333 -4.36 -23.52 2.67
N ILE A 334 -3.14 -24.04 2.83
CA ILE A 334 -2.69 -24.71 4.06
C ILE A 334 -2.73 -23.71 5.23
N ASP A 335 -3.18 -24.17 6.40
CA ASP A 335 -3.22 -23.35 7.62
C ASP A 335 -1.80 -22.96 8.06
N GLU A 336 -1.58 -21.67 8.34
CA GLU A 336 -0.31 -21.19 8.89
C GLU A 336 0.01 -21.84 10.24
N GLU A 337 -0.98 -22.15 11.09
CA GLU A 337 -0.74 -22.87 12.35
C GLU A 337 -0.17 -24.28 12.08
N LEU A 338 -0.62 -24.94 11.00
CA LEU A 338 -0.08 -26.25 10.59
C LEU A 338 1.33 -26.13 10.02
N ILE A 339 1.63 -25.06 9.28
CA ILE A 339 2.98 -24.83 8.74
C ILE A 339 3.98 -24.56 9.88
N GLU A 340 3.63 -23.73 10.88
CA GLU A 340 4.49 -23.51 12.06
C GLU A 340 4.67 -24.81 12.86
N LYS A 341 3.60 -25.59 13.10
CA LYS A 341 3.68 -26.91 13.75
C LYS A 341 4.65 -27.86 13.03
N ILE A 342 4.68 -27.84 11.69
CA ILE A 342 5.61 -28.68 10.91
C ILE A 342 7.06 -28.18 11.03
N ILE A 343 7.29 -26.86 11.11
CA ILE A 343 8.63 -26.27 11.20
C ILE A 343 9.26 -26.47 12.59
N ASP A 344 8.48 -26.36 13.67
CA ASP A 344 8.97 -26.38 15.06
C ASP A 344 9.11 -27.79 15.70
N ALA A 345 8.65 -28.86 15.02
CA ALA A 345 8.55 -30.21 15.58
C ALA A 345 9.87 -31.02 15.64
N GLU A 346 9.95 -32.00 16.55
CA GLU A 346 11.08 -32.94 16.63
C GLU A 346 11.01 -34.05 15.57
N GLU A 347 9.82 -34.57 15.25
CA GLU A 347 9.59 -35.54 14.17
C GLU A 347 8.21 -35.37 13.51
N VAL A 348 8.22 -35.09 12.19
CA VAL A 348 7.00 -35.07 11.36
C VAL A 348 6.94 -36.31 10.46
N LYS A 349 5.85 -37.06 10.54
CA LYS A 349 5.52 -38.11 9.57
C LYS A 349 4.29 -37.72 8.76
N MET A 350 4.42 -37.69 7.45
CA MET A 350 3.30 -37.63 6.52
C MET A 350 2.89 -39.06 6.14
N ARG A 351 1.58 -39.27 6.02
CA ARG A 351 0.99 -40.52 5.57
C ARG A 351 0.02 -40.27 4.44
N PHE A 352 0.14 -41.05 3.36
CA PHE A 352 -0.90 -41.19 2.35
C PHE A 352 -1.73 -42.42 2.69
N GLU A 353 -3.05 -42.26 2.79
CA GLU A 353 -4.01 -43.35 2.99
C GLU A 353 -4.84 -43.49 1.72
N GLY A 354 -5.24 -44.73 1.39
CA GLY A 354 -6.00 -45.00 0.16
C GLY A 354 -6.52 -46.42 0.05
N ASP A 355 -7.25 -46.69 -1.03
CA ASP A 355 -8.11 -47.87 -1.19
C ASP A 355 -7.34 -49.21 -1.24
N LYS A 356 -6.00 -49.19 -1.28
CA LYS A 356 -5.13 -50.39 -1.32
C LYS A 356 -4.15 -50.52 -0.13
N GLY A 357 -4.03 -49.52 0.76
CA GLY A 357 -3.09 -49.58 1.88
C GLY A 357 -2.77 -48.23 2.50
N GLU A 358 -1.50 -48.07 2.90
CA GLU A 358 -0.95 -46.87 3.50
C GLU A 358 0.53 -46.70 3.12
N ILE A 359 0.98 -45.45 3.02
CA ILE A 359 2.38 -45.06 2.81
C ILE A 359 2.77 -44.12 3.94
N ASP A 360 3.79 -44.47 4.71
CA ASP A 360 4.43 -43.56 5.67
C ASP A 360 5.71 -42.94 5.10
N TYR A 361 5.92 -41.66 5.36
CA TYR A 361 7.13 -40.89 5.05
C TYR A 361 7.49 -39.97 6.22
N THR A 362 8.65 -40.16 6.86
CA THR A 362 9.20 -39.17 7.80
C THR A 362 9.83 -38.05 6.98
N LEU A 363 9.40 -36.79 7.22
CA LEU A 363 9.99 -35.63 6.55
C LEU A 363 11.47 -35.51 6.94
N THR A 364 12.29 -35.14 5.96
CA THR A 364 13.72 -34.92 6.15
C THR A 364 14.00 -33.48 6.59
N GLU A 365 15.19 -33.23 7.14
CA GLU A 365 15.66 -31.88 7.45
C GLU A 365 15.62 -30.95 6.21
N ASN A 366 15.80 -31.50 5.00
CA ASN A 366 15.71 -30.74 3.76
C ASN A 366 14.28 -30.27 3.46
N ASP A 367 13.27 -31.10 3.75
CA ASP A 367 11.86 -30.76 3.50
C ASP A 367 11.41 -29.67 4.48
N ILE A 368 11.82 -29.77 5.76
CA ILE A 368 11.57 -28.72 6.75
C ILE A 368 12.28 -27.41 6.38
N GLN A 369 13.55 -27.47 5.95
CA GLN A 369 14.26 -26.29 5.44
C GLN A 369 13.60 -25.69 4.19
N ALA A 370 13.02 -26.51 3.32
CA ALA A 370 12.29 -26.05 2.14
C ALA A 370 10.99 -25.32 2.53
N ILE A 371 10.19 -25.91 3.43
CA ILE A 371 8.95 -25.31 3.94
C ILE A 371 9.27 -23.96 4.60
N GLN A 372 10.27 -23.91 5.50
CA GLN A 372 10.69 -22.68 6.16
C GLN A 372 11.20 -21.60 5.19
N THR A 373 11.98 -22.00 4.17
CA THR A 373 12.51 -21.09 3.14
C THR A 373 11.38 -20.48 2.32
N ILE A 374 10.47 -21.31 1.80
CA ILE A 374 9.35 -20.85 0.96
C ILE A 374 8.35 -20.00 1.76
N LYS A 375 8.11 -20.32 3.05
CA LYS A 375 7.35 -19.44 3.96
C LYS A 375 7.99 -18.07 4.15
N SER A 376 9.33 -18.00 4.16
CA SER A 376 10.05 -16.72 4.22
C SER A 376 9.90 -15.91 2.94
N PHE A 377 9.99 -16.54 1.76
CA PHE A 377 9.71 -15.88 0.48
C PHE A 377 8.24 -15.45 0.31
N LYS A 378 7.29 -16.15 0.93
CA LYS A 378 5.89 -15.71 1.00
C LYS A 378 5.74 -14.40 1.80
N GLY A 379 6.46 -14.28 2.93
CA GLY A 379 6.51 -13.06 3.72
C GLY A 379 7.00 -11.85 2.93
N ILE A 380 8.18 -11.94 2.29
CA ILE A 380 8.72 -10.81 1.53
C ILE A 380 7.83 -10.43 0.33
N LYS A 381 7.23 -11.42 -0.36
CA LYS A 381 6.32 -11.16 -1.50
C LYS A 381 5.17 -10.27 -1.05
N ASN A 382 4.53 -10.61 0.06
CA ASN A 382 3.45 -9.84 0.65
C ASN A 382 3.90 -8.41 0.97
N ASP A 383 5.03 -8.25 1.65
CA ASP A 383 5.47 -6.96 2.17
C ASP A 383 5.98 -6.02 1.07
N LEU A 384 6.65 -6.56 0.04
CA LEU A 384 7.00 -5.85 -1.19
C LEU A 384 5.74 -5.39 -1.95
N SER A 385 4.76 -6.29 -2.12
CA SER A 385 3.49 -5.98 -2.81
C SER A 385 2.72 -4.87 -2.06
N ASN A 386 2.67 -4.94 -0.73
CA ASN A 386 2.06 -3.91 0.13
C ASN A 386 2.85 -2.59 0.12
N LEU A 387 4.18 -2.62 -0.04
CA LEU A 387 4.99 -1.41 -0.19
C LEU A 387 4.69 -0.70 -1.52
N LEU A 388 4.66 -1.41 -2.64
CA LEU A 388 4.30 -0.84 -3.95
C LEU A 388 2.86 -0.29 -3.94
N PHE A 389 1.89 -1.06 -3.42
CA PHE A 389 0.50 -0.60 -3.33
C PHE A 389 0.35 0.68 -2.48
N ARG A 390 1.10 0.80 -1.36
CA ARG A 390 1.18 2.03 -0.55
C ARG A 390 1.86 3.19 -1.26
N PHE A 391 2.57 2.97 -2.37
CA PHE A 391 3.14 4.04 -3.20
C PHE A 391 2.15 4.46 -4.30
N GLU A 392 1.58 3.50 -5.04
CA GLU A 392 0.65 3.76 -6.15
C GLU A 392 -0.70 4.38 -5.75
N ASN A 393 -1.01 4.42 -4.45
CA ASN A 393 -2.24 5.00 -3.90
C ASN A 393 -1.95 6.24 -2.99
N LYS A 394 -0.79 6.88 -3.18
CA LYS A 394 -0.50 8.24 -2.68
C LYS A 394 -0.90 9.29 -3.72
#